data_AF-A0A2K8ZB93-F1
#
_entry.id   AF-A0A2K8ZB93-F1
#
_cell.length_a   1.000
_cell.length_b   1.000
_cell.length_c   1.000
_cell.angle_alpha   90.00
_cell.angle_beta   90.00
_cell.angle_gamma   90.00
#
_symmetry.space_group_name_H-M   'P 1'
#
loop_
_entity.id
_entity.type
_entity.pdbx_description
1 polymer ?
#
loop_
_entity_poly.entity_id
_entity_poly.type
_entity_poly.pdbx_seq_one_letter_code
_entity_poly.pdbx_strand_id
1 'polypeptide(L)'
;MAVSPPPKKVAPAKVDVQQTTKGQEKKIEDIINRGSTTVGQAEPQDQIKNFNIKIMSSQLTEVDQLRAKRPRKPTSPKLGVSLQDWIIEAIEEKIQREKKKYSAGE
;
A
#
# COMPACT_ATOMS: atom_id res chain seq x y z
N MET A 1 -41.22 -42.36 -0.57
CA MET A 1 -40.67 -40.99 -0.43
C MET A 1 -40.50 -40.72 1.06
N ALA A 2 -39.26 -40.65 1.55
CA ALA A 2 -38.98 -40.35 2.95
C ALA A 2 -38.77 -38.83 3.11
N VAL A 3 -39.62 -38.18 3.90
CA VAL A 3 -39.48 -36.75 4.22
C VAL A 3 -38.78 -36.61 5.57
N SER A 4 -37.63 -35.95 5.58
CA SER A 4 -36.83 -35.68 6.78
C SER A 4 -37.56 -34.69 7.72
N PRO A 5 -37.47 -34.86 9.05
CA PRO A 5 -38.04 -33.91 9.99
C PRO A 5 -37.32 -32.54 9.95
N PRO A 6 -38.03 -31.44 10.26
CA PRO A 6 -37.48 -30.08 10.19
C PRO A 6 -36.45 -29.81 11.30
N PRO A 7 -35.50 -28.88 11.06
CA PRO A 7 -34.44 -28.56 12.02
C PRO A 7 -35.02 -27.89 13.28
N LYS A 8 -34.57 -28.36 14.45
CA LYS A 8 -34.91 -27.75 15.75
C LYS A 8 -34.23 -26.38 15.88
N LYS A 9 -35.02 -25.33 16.18
CA LYS A 9 -34.50 -24.01 16.55
C LYS A 9 -33.66 -24.12 17.82
N VAL A 10 -32.39 -23.73 17.74
CA VAL A 10 -31.52 -23.54 18.90
C VAL A 10 -32.00 -22.27 19.61
N ALA A 11 -32.31 -22.37 20.91
CA ALA A 11 -32.66 -21.22 21.73
C ALA A 11 -31.46 -20.26 21.83
N PRO A 12 -31.68 -18.92 21.85
CA PRO A 12 -30.59 -17.97 21.97
C PRO A 12 -29.87 -18.16 23.31
N ALA A 13 -28.53 -18.22 23.23
CA ALA A 13 -27.65 -18.28 24.38
C ALA A 13 -27.97 -17.11 25.33
N LYS A 14 -28.14 -17.42 26.61
CA LYS A 14 -28.26 -16.42 27.68
C LYS A 14 -27.00 -15.56 27.65
N VAL A 15 -27.18 -14.27 27.45
CA VAL A 15 -26.11 -13.29 27.58
C VAL A 15 -25.83 -13.17 29.08
N ASP A 16 -24.70 -13.71 29.53
CA ASP A 16 -24.24 -13.52 30.90
C ASP A 16 -23.93 -12.04 31.10
N VAL A 17 -24.81 -11.37 31.84
CA VAL A 17 -24.57 -10.03 32.37
C VAL A 17 -23.49 -10.18 33.43
N GLN A 18 -22.23 -10.02 33.01
CA GLN A 18 -21.09 -9.99 33.91
C GLN A 18 -21.25 -8.84 34.90
N GLN A 19 -21.35 -9.21 36.17
CA GLN A 19 -21.40 -8.32 37.31
C GLN A 19 -20.22 -7.35 37.28
N THR A 20 -20.50 -6.06 37.16
CA THR A 20 -19.50 -5.00 37.27
C THR A 20 -18.99 -4.95 38.71
N THR A 21 -17.79 -5.51 38.93
CA THR A 21 -17.08 -5.32 40.20
C THR A 21 -16.73 -3.84 40.36
N LYS A 22 -17.09 -3.24 41.51
CA LYS A 22 -16.89 -1.83 41.94
C LYS A 22 -15.45 -1.29 41.89
N GLY A 23 -14.50 -2.01 41.29
CA GLY A 23 -13.10 -1.59 41.09
C GLY A 23 -12.73 -1.31 39.64
N GLN A 24 -13.65 -1.50 38.68
CA GLN A 24 -13.39 -1.26 37.25
C GLN A 24 -13.83 0.13 36.77
N GLU A 25 -14.57 0.90 37.58
CA GLU A 25 -15.07 2.24 37.23
C GLU A 25 -13.93 3.20 36.89
N LYS A 26 -12.85 3.22 37.69
CA LYS A 26 -11.68 4.05 37.41
C LYS A 26 -10.97 3.70 36.10
N LYS A 27 -10.89 2.40 35.77
CA LYS A 27 -10.33 1.95 34.49
C LYS A 27 -11.22 2.34 33.31
N ILE A 28 -12.54 2.34 33.51
CA ILE A 28 -13.51 2.77 32.50
C ILE A 28 -13.42 4.29 32.30
N GLU A 29 -13.34 5.08 33.38
CA GLU A 29 -13.13 6.52 33.33
C GLU A 29 -11.79 6.88 32.66
N ASP A 30 -10.71 6.17 32.96
CA ASP A 30 -9.41 6.37 32.32
C ASP A 30 -9.47 6.07 30.82
N ILE A 31 -10.25 5.06 30.39
CA ILE A 31 -10.44 4.74 28.97
C ILE A 31 -11.33 5.79 28.27
N ILE A 32 -12.35 6.30 28.94
CA ILE A 32 -13.25 7.34 28.43
C ILE A 32 -12.52 8.68 28.30
N ASN A 33 -11.78 9.08 29.34
CA ASN A 33 -11.00 10.31 29.38
C ASN A 33 -9.80 10.28 28.42
N ARG A 34 -9.28 9.08 28.12
CA ARG A 34 -8.22 8.87 27.13
C ARG A 34 -8.72 8.95 25.67
N GLY A 35 -10.01 9.22 25.46
CA GLY A 35 -10.59 9.64 24.19
C GLY A 35 -10.06 8.87 23.00
N SER A 36 -10.71 7.74 22.67
CA SER A 36 -10.43 6.86 21.52
C SER A 36 -9.61 7.52 20.40
N THR A 37 -8.29 7.47 20.53
CA THR A 37 -7.35 7.85 19.47
C THR A 37 -6.75 6.57 18.93
N THR A 38 -7.58 5.81 18.23
CA THR A 38 -7.13 4.78 17.27
C THR A 38 -6.76 5.42 15.94
N VAL A 39 -6.09 6.58 15.98
CA VAL A 39 -5.32 7.06 14.84
C VAL A 39 -3.89 6.69 15.17
N GLY A 40 -3.57 5.41 14.98
CA GLY A 40 -2.18 5.05 14.77
C GLY A 40 -1.67 6.01 13.70
N GLN A 41 -0.63 6.76 14.02
CA GLN A 41 0.03 7.67 13.10
C GLN A 41 0.45 6.81 11.90
N ALA A 42 -0.41 6.75 10.89
CA ALA A 42 -0.13 6.04 9.68
C ALA A 42 1.03 6.82 9.09
N GLU A 43 2.23 6.23 9.14
CA GLU A 43 3.29 6.70 8.26
C GLU A 43 2.67 6.82 6.86
N PRO A 44 2.92 7.92 6.14
CA PRO A 44 2.39 8.07 4.80
C PRO A 44 2.93 6.89 3.99
N GLN A 45 2.11 5.85 3.84
CA GLN A 45 2.41 4.76 2.95
C GLN A 45 2.46 5.39 1.57
N ASP A 46 3.62 5.29 0.94
CA ASP A 46 3.77 5.68 -0.46
C ASP A 46 2.79 4.83 -1.28
N GLN A 47 1.67 5.44 -1.65
CA GLN A 47 0.65 4.80 -2.44
C GLN A 47 1.10 4.79 -3.90
N ILE A 48 0.96 3.63 -4.55
CA ILE A 48 1.12 3.54 -6.00
C ILE A 48 0.06 4.42 -6.65
N LYS A 49 0.50 5.47 -7.35
CA LYS A 49 -0.38 6.38 -8.07
C LYS A 49 -0.16 6.22 -9.57
N ASN A 50 -1.24 6.02 -10.29
CA ASN A 50 -1.22 6.03 -11.75
C ASN A 50 -1.28 7.48 -12.22
N PHE A 51 -0.36 7.87 -13.09
CA PHE A 51 -0.35 9.18 -13.71
C PHE A 51 -0.11 9.05 -15.21
N ASN A 52 -0.71 9.95 -15.98
CA ASN A 52 -0.59 9.98 -17.43
C ASN A 52 0.41 11.07 -17.82
N ILE A 53 1.38 10.75 -18.66
CA ILE A 53 2.37 11.69 -19.18
C ILE A 53 2.18 11.83 -20.69
N LYS A 54 2.24 13.06 -21.19
CA LYS A 54 2.36 13.34 -22.63
C LYS A 54 3.82 13.61 -22.95
N ILE A 55 4.38 12.87 -23.89
CA ILE A 55 5.75 13.04 -24.40
C ILE A 55 5.71 13.14 -25.91
N MET A 56 6.76 13.72 -26.50
CA MET A 56 6.88 13.78 -27.96
C MET A 56 7.15 12.39 -28.52
N SER A 57 6.61 12.11 -29.70
CA SER A 57 6.82 10.82 -30.38
C SER A 57 8.30 10.57 -30.69
N SER A 58 9.05 11.62 -31.03
CA SER A 58 10.51 11.54 -31.24
C SER A 58 11.27 11.12 -29.99
N GLN A 59 10.84 11.56 -28.81
CA GLN A 59 11.47 11.16 -27.55
C GLN A 59 11.18 9.69 -27.23
N LEU A 60 9.97 9.22 -27.54
CA LEU A 60 9.60 7.83 -27.34
C LEU A 60 10.45 6.90 -28.23
N THR A 61 10.68 7.26 -29.50
CA THR A 61 11.51 6.46 -30.40
C THR A 61 12.98 6.43 -29.96
N GLU A 62 13.51 7.55 -29.48
CA GLU A 62 14.87 7.60 -28.90
C GLU A 62 15.00 6.69 -27.68
N VAL A 63 14.01 6.70 -26.77
CA VAL A 63 13.98 5.83 -25.60
C VAL A 63 13.98 4.35 -26.00
N ASP A 64 13.19 3.97 -27.00
CA ASP A 64 13.16 2.59 -27.50
C ASP A 64 14.51 2.15 -28.09
N GLN A 65 15.19 3.04 -28.82
CA GLN A 65 16.52 2.77 -29.38
C GLN A 65 17.58 2.60 -28.27
N LEU A 66 17.54 3.44 -27.24
CA LEU A 66 18.46 3.34 -26.10
C LEU A 66 18.19 2.07 -25.28
N ARG A 67 16.92 1.71 -25.08
CA ARG A 67 16.53 0.48 -24.39
C ARG A 67 17.01 -0.77 -25.12
N ALA A 68 16.99 -0.77 -26.45
CA ALA A 68 17.48 -1.88 -27.26
C ALA A 68 19.00 -2.12 -27.13
N LYS A 69 19.77 -1.11 -26.73
CA LYS A 69 21.22 -1.22 -26.53
C LYS A 69 21.60 -1.86 -25.19
N ARG A 70 20.69 -1.94 -24.20
CA ARG A 70 21.00 -2.61 -22.93
C ARG A 70 21.17 -4.12 -23.15
N PRO A 71 22.20 -4.75 -22.55
CA PRO A 71 22.40 -6.18 -22.64
C PRO A 71 21.18 -6.91 -22.08
N ARG A 72 20.70 -7.90 -22.84
CA ARG A 72 19.59 -8.76 -22.43
C ARG A 72 20.08 -9.68 -21.31
N LYS A 73 19.16 -10.14 -20.44
CA LYS A 73 19.53 -11.14 -19.42
C LYS A 73 20.04 -12.38 -20.15
N PRO A 74 21.21 -12.95 -19.77
CA PRO A 74 21.82 -14.09 -20.47
C PRO A 74 20.93 -15.33 -20.49
N THR A 75 19.93 -15.42 -19.61
CA THR A 75 18.99 -16.53 -19.50
C THR A 75 17.58 -16.23 -20.04
N SER A 76 17.29 -15.02 -20.53
CA SER A 76 15.98 -14.75 -21.13
C SER A 76 16.03 -13.81 -22.33
N PRO A 77 15.31 -14.14 -23.42
CA PRO A 77 15.29 -13.33 -24.66
C PRO A 77 14.48 -12.03 -24.54
N LYS A 78 13.87 -11.75 -23.39
CA LYS A 78 13.11 -10.52 -23.16
C LYS A 78 14.07 -9.34 -22.95
N LEU A 79 13.71 -8.18 -23.50
CA LEU A 79 14.37 -6.92 -23.15
C LEU A 79 14.43 -6.83 -21.62
N GLY A 80 15.60 -6.49 -21.09
CA GLY A 80 15.86 -6.58 -19.65
C GLY A 80 15.00 -5.64 -18.79
N VAL A 81 14.31 -4.68 -19.41
CA VAL A 81 13.58 -3.59 -18.74
C VAL A 81 12.36 -3.19 -19.58
N SER A 82 11.21 -2.94 -18.96
CA SER A 82 10.03 -2.40 -19.65
C SER A 82 10.20 -0.91 -19.95
N LEU A 83 9.36 -0.32 -20.83
CA LEU A 83 9.37 1.13 -21.05
C LEU A 83 9.07 1.91 -19.76
N GLN A 84 8.13 1.40 -18.96
CA GLN A 84 7.72 2.03 -17.70
C GLN A 84 8.87 2.03 -16.69
N ASP A 85 9.53 0.88 -16.51
CA ASP A 85 10.68 0.75 -15.61
C ASP A 85 11.83 1.66 -16.04
N TRP A 86 12.04 1.80 -17.35
CA TRP A 86 13.06 2.70 -17.90
C TRP A 86 12.78 4.17 -17.55
N ILE A 87 11.51 4.59 -17.63
CA ILE A 87 11.09 5.94 -17.29
C ILE A 87 11.23 6.17 -15.78
N ILE A 88 10.84 5.20 -14.96
CA ILE A 88 10.97 5.27 -13.49
C ILE A 88 12.44 5.40 -13.09
N GLU A 89 13.32 4.57 -13.65
CA GLU A 89 14.77 4.63 -13.40
C GLU A 89 15.35 6.00 -13.77
N ALA A 90 14.97 6.55 -14.93
CA ALA A 90 15.43 7.88 -15.36
C ALA A 90 14.93 9.00 -14.44
N ILE A 91 13.68 8.91 -13.95
CA ILE A 91 13.13 9.87 -12.98
C ILE A 91 13.90 9.79 -11.66
N GLU A 92 14.15 8.59 -11.15
CA GLU A 92 14.87 8.41 -9.89
C GLU A 92 16.31 8.91 -9.99
N GLU A 93 17.02 8.60 -11.08
CA GLU A 93 18.36 9.13 -11.33
C GLU A 93 18.36 10.67 -11.37
N LYS A 94 17.37 11.27 -12.02
CA LYS A 94 17.22 12.73 -12.07
C LYS A 94 16.97 13.31 -10.68
N ILE A 95 16.09 12.71 -9.87
CA ILE A 95 15.82 13.12 -8.48
C ILE A 95 17.10 13.05 -7.65
N GLN A 96 17.87 11.97 -7.75
CA GLN A 96 19.12 11.82 -7.01
C GLN A 96 20.18 12.86 -7.42
N ARG A 97 20.30 13.16 -8.73
CA ARG A 97 21.20 14.20 -9.24
C ARG A 97 20.82 15.58 -8.71
N GLU A 98 19.54 15.94 -8.75
CA GLU A 98 19.07 17.23 -8.25
C GLU A 98 19.17 17.32 -6.72
N LYS A 99 18.81 16.25 -5.99
CA LYS A 99 19.02 16.19 -4.53
C LYS A 99 20.47 16.46 -4.18
N LYS A 100 21.43 15.81 -4.83
CA LYS A 100 22.87 16.07 -4.58
C LYS A 100 23.28 17.51 -4.90
N LYS A 101 22.73 18.09 -5.98
CA LYS A 101 23.08 19.44 -6.42
C LYS A 101 22.55 20.51 -5.47
N TYR A 102 21.35 20.33 -4.92
CA TYR A 102 20.67 21.32 -4.09
C TYR A 102 20.79 21.05 -2.58
N SER A 103 21.08 19.82 -2.14
CA SER A 103 21.30 19.50 -0.72
C SER A 103 22.72 19.81 -0.25
N ALA A 104 23.66 20.08 -1.16
CA ALA A 104 25.04 20.47 -0.83
C ALA A 104 25.22 22.00 -0.75
N GLY A 105 24.13 22.77 -0.84
CA GLY A 105 24.12 24.22 -0.84
C GLY A 105 23.36 24.87 0.32
N GLU A 106 23.01 24.09 1.35
CA GLU A 106 22.41 24.58 2.60
C GLU A 106 23.36 24.33 3.78
#